data_AF-M0A349-F1
#
_entry.id   AF-M0A349-F1
#
_cell.length_a   1.000
_cell.length_b   1.000
_cell.length_c   1.000
_cell.angle_alpha   90.00
_cell.angle_beta   90.00
_cell.angle_gamma   90.00
#
_symmetry.space_group_name_H-M   'P 1'
#
loop_
_entity.id
_entity.type
_entity.pdbx_description
1 polymer ?
#
loop_
_entity_poly.entity_id
_entity_poly.type
_entity_poly.pdbx_seq_one_letter_code
_entity_poly.pdbx_strand_id
1 'polypeptide(L)' 'MRISKGALLIVIAFIAPLIVELRTVLAWVNVELTLLESAVLGIGLIGVILVWALWPQEGTSESAG' A
#
# COMPACT_ATOMS: atom_id res chain seq x y z
N MET A 1 11.34 -10.81 -0.77
CA MET A 1 9.93 -10.38 -0.67
C MET A 1 9.42 -10.77 0.70
N ARG A 2 8.84 -9.83 1.45
CA ARG A 2 8.32 -10.08 2.80
C ARG A 2 7.02 -10.91 2.82
N ILE A 3 6.32 -10.96 1.68
CA ILE A 3 4.97 -11.50 1.51
C ILE A 3 4.87 -12.17 0.13
N SER A 4 4.02 -13.20 -0.02
CA SER A 4 3.80 -13.89 -1.30
C SER A 4 3.18 -12.95 -2.35
N LYS A 5 3.46 -13.21 -3.64
CA LYS A 5 2.93 -12.38 -4.75
C LYS A 5 1.40 -12.33 -4.74
N GLY A 6 0.73 -13.47 -4.52
CA GLY A 6 -0.73 -13.54 -4.45
C GLY A 6 -1.29 -12.71 -3.30
N ALA A 7 -0.73 -12.85 -2.10
CA ALA A 7 -1.16 -12.06 -0.95
C ALA A 7 -0.89 -10.56 -1.15
N LEU A 8 0.21 -10.19 -1.79
CA LEU A 8 0.52 -8.79 -2.12
C LEU A 8 -0.52 -8.18 -3.07
N LEU A 9 -0.95 -8.92 -4.10
CA LEU A 9 -2.00 -8.48 -5.01
C LEU A 9 -3.34 -8.30 -4.30
N ILE A 10 -3.67 -9.20 -3.37
CA ILE A 10 -4.87 -9.08 -2.54
C ILE A 10 -4.79 -7.78 -1.73
N VAL A 11 -3.70 -7.55 -0.99
CA VAL A 11 -3.51 -6.32 -0.20
C VAL A 11 -3.67 -5.08 -1.07
N ILE A 12 -3.05 -5.06 -2.25
CA ILE A 12 -3.17 -3.93 -3.20
C ILE A 12 -4.62 -3.75 -3.66
N ALA A 13 -5.33 -4.83 -3.99
CA ALA A 13 -6.72 -4.75 -4.43
C ALA A 13 -7.65 -4.16 -3.34
N PHE A 14 -7.38 -4.46 -2.07
CA PHE A 14 -8.13 -3.91 -0.94
C PHE A 14 -7.91 -2.40 -0.70
N ILE A 15 -6.87 -1.80 -1.28
CA ILE A 15 -6.65 -0.34 -1.17
C ILE A 15 -7.77 0.43 -1.88
N ALA A 16 -8.31 -0.09 -3.00
CA ALA A 16 -9.38 0.58 -3.74
C ALA A 16 -10.65 0.78 -2.89
N PRO A 17 -11.29 -0.28 -2.32
CA PRO A 17 -12.43 -0.08 -1.45
C PRO A 17 -12.05 0.70 -0.19
N LEU A 18 -10.85 0.53 0.38
CA LEU A 18 -10.40 1.31 1.53
C LEU A 18 -10.40 2.82 1.26
N ILE A 19 -9.89 3.26 0.09
CA ILE A 19 -9.89 4.67 -0.31
C ILE A 19 -11.32 5.17 -0.54
N VAL A 20 -12.19 4.37 -1.16
CA VAL A 20 -13.60 4.72 -1.35
C VAL A 20 -14.28 4.97 -0.01
N GLU A 21 -14.12 4.06 0.95
CA GLU A 21 -14.69 4.21 2.29
C GLU A 21 -14.07 5.37 3.07
N LEU A 22 -12.76 5.62 2.91
CA LEU A 22 -12.10 6.77 3.53
C LEU A 22 -12.73 8.09 3.08
N ARG A 23 -13.05 8.23 1.78
CA ARG A 23 -13.75 9.43 1.28
C ARG A 23 -15.11 9.60 1.96
N THR A 24 -15.85 8.51 2.13
CA THR A 24 -17.16 8.51 2.80
C THR A 24 -17.02 8.93 4.26
N VAL A 25 -16.05 8.38 5.00
CA VAL A 25 -15.82 8.70 6.41
C VAL A 25 -15.35 10.15 6.59
N LEU A 26 -14.44 10.63 5.74
CA LEU A 26 -13.95 12.02 5.80
C LEU A 26 -15.06 13.04 5.51
N ALA A 27 -16.00 12.71 4.63
CA ALA A 27 -17.14 13.58 4.36
C ALA A 27 -18.00 13.84 5.60
N TRP A 28 -18.05 12.92 6.57
CA TRP A 28 -18.82 13.09 7.82
C TRP A 28 -18.25 14.20 8.72
N VAL A 29 -16.96 14.52 8.54
CA VAL A 29 -16.28 15.60 9.26
C VAL A 29 -16.01 16.82 8.35
N ASN A 30 -16.77 16.96 7.25
CA ASN A 30 -16.65 18.03 6.25
C ASN A 30 -15.26 18.08 5.58
N VAL A 31 -14.59 16.94 5.44
CA VAL A 31 -13.35 16.82 4.66
C VAL A 31 -13.68 16.10 3.35
N GLU A 32 -13.62 16.82 2.24
CA GLU A 32 -13.87 16.26 0.92
C GLU A 32 -12.56 15.96 0.20
N LEU A 33 -12.38 14.70 -0.19
CA LEU A 33 -11.29 14.32 -1.09
C LEU A 33 -11.79 14.30 -2.54
N THR A 34 -11.10 15.08 -3.38
CA THR A 34 -11.27 15.04 -4.82
C THR A 34 -10.83 13.69 -5.39
N LEU A 35 -11.23 13.42 -6.63
CA LEU A 35 -10.80 12.21 -7.34
C LEU A 35 -9.27 12.13 -7.49
N LEU A 36 -8.63 13.26 -7.77
CA LEU A 36 -7.18 13.32 -7.95
C LEU A 36 -6.44 13.03 -6.65
N GLU A 37 -6.84 13.67 -5.54
CA GLU A 37 -6.25 13.41 -4.22
C GLU A 37 -6.40 11.96 -3.81
N SER A 38 -7.59 11.39 -4.02
CA SER A 38 -7.88 9.98 -3.72
C SER A 38 -6.98 9.04 -4.54
N ALA A 39 -6.78 9.33 -5.83
CA ALA A 39 -5.89 8.56 -6.70
C ALA A 39 -4.42 8.67 -6.26
N VAL A 40 -3.95 9.88 -5.93
CA VAL A 40 -2.59 10.12 -5.44
C VAL A 40 -2.36 9.38 -4.12
N LEU A 41 -3.30 9.42 -3.19
CA LEU A 41 -3.23 8.66 -1.93
C LEU A 41 -3.18 7.15 -2.17
N GLY A 42 -4.05 6.62 -3.04
CA GLY A 42 -4.05 5.20 -3.38
C GLY A 42 -2.73 4.74 -4.02
N ILE A 43 -2.21 5.50 -4.99
CA ILE A 43 -0.91 5.22 -5.63
C ILE A 43 0.22 5.32 -4.61
N GLY A 44 0.20 6.32 -3.73
CA GLY A 44 1.19 6.49 -2.67
C GLY A 44 1.22 5.29 -1.71
N LEU A 45 0.06 4.83 -1.25
CA LEU A 45 -0.06 3.63 -0.39
C LEU A 45 0.47 2.38 -1.10
N ILE A 46 0.12 2.17 -2.37
CA ILE A 46 0.66 1.07 -3.17
C ILE A 46 2.18 1.17 -3.24
N GLY A 47 2.72 2.36 -3.54
CA GLY A 47 4.16 2.61 -3.61
C GLY A 47 4.87 2.25 -2.30
N VAL A 48 4.34 2.69 -1.16
CA VAL A 48 4.88 2.37 0.17
C VAL A 48 4.87 0.86 0.43
N ILE A 49 3.77 0.18 0.13
CA ILE A 49 3.65 -1.27 0.31
C ILE A 49 4.63 -2.02 -0.59
N LEU A 50 4.80 -1.59 -1.84
CA LEU A 50 5.75 -2.19 -2.77
C LEU A 50 7.19 -2.00 -2.29
N VAL A 51 7.56 -0.77 -1.89
CA VAL A 51 8.88 -0.49 -1.32
C VAL A 51 9.13 -1.40 -0.13
N TRP A 52 8.21 -1.48 0.83
CA TRP A 52 8.34 -2.35 2.00
C TRP A 52 8.42 -3.85 1.65
N ALA A 53 7.55 -4.32 0.74
CA ALA A 53 7.46 -5.74 0.38
C ALA A 53 8.68 -6.22 -0.40
N LEU A 54 9.27 -5.34 -1.22
CA LEU A 54 10.41 -5.63 -2.09
C LEU A 54 11.75 -5.24 -1.48
N TRP A 55 11.78 -4.44 -0.39
CA TRP A 55 13.03 -4.03 0.26
C TRP A 55 13.87 -5.26 0.64
N PRO A 56 15.16 -5.31 0.23
CA PRO A 56 16.07 -6.38 0.60
C PRO A 56 16.18 -6.52 2.12
N GLN A 57 16.27 -7.74 2.63
CA GLN A 57 16.67 -7.96 4.02
C GLN A 57 18.14 -8.33 4.00
N GLU A 58 18.98 -7.54 4.66
CA GLU A 58 20.41 -7.83 4.79
C GLU A 58 20.60 -8.99 5.80
N GLY A 59 21.38 -10.01 5.39
CA GLY A 59 21.73 -11.23 6.16
C GLY A 59 20.95 -12.47 5.67
N THR A 60 21.49 -13.35 4.82
CA THR A 60 22.70 -14.17 5.05
C THR A 60 23.73 -14.02 3.92
N SER A 61 24.80 -13.28 4.18
CA SER A 61 26.10 -13.49 3.53
C SER A 61 27.08 -13.87 4.63
N GLU A 62 27.00 -15.13 5.06
CA GLU A 62 28.04 -15.82 5.82
C GLU A 62 27.79 -17.32 5.57
N SER A 63 28.46 -17.93 4.60
CA SER A 63 29.75 -18.57 4.88
C SER A 63 30.69 -18.45 3.69
N ALA A 64 31.76 -17.70 3.89
CA ALA A 64 33.07 -18.11 3.42
C ALA A 64 33.47 -19.35 4.24
N GLY A 65 33.83 -20.44 3.56
CA GLY A 65 34.22 -21.72 4.16
C GLY A 65 34.12 -22.85 3.15
#